data_AF-A0A376U5E9-F1
#
_entry.id   AF-A0A376U5E9-F1
#
_cell.length_a   1.000
_cell.length_b   1.000
_cell.length_c   1.000
_cell.angle_alpha   90.00
_cell.angle_beta   90.00
_cell.angle_gamma   90.00
#
_symmetry.space_group_name_H-M   'P 1'
#
loop_
_entity.id
_entity.type
_entity.pdbx_description
1 polymer ?
#
loop_
_entity_poly.entity_id
_entity_poly.type
_entity_poly.pdbx_seq_one_letter_code
_entity_poly.pdbx_strand_id
1 'polypeptide(L)'
;MSNILWGDLETYCEIPITNGTHAYAEGVEVMLFAWAINDGPVNVWDITAGGGIPHGLYEAIADPETLLYFHNSHFDRTVLRYAMPRLAPPVERWRDTMVQALAHGLPGSLGELCEILGVPQDKAKDKEGKALIQLFCKPRPKNSKLRRATSKTHPEEWRRFVAYAGLDIEAMREVYKRLPKWNYQGTELALWHRDQQINDRGVCMDIQLARAAIEAVDQEQKRLAKRTQEMTDGEVQAATQRDALIKHIVESYGVELPDMQRSTLERRIADPDLPSAVKELLAIRLQASTTSTSKYKALMKGVSHDGRLRGTLQFCGASRTGRWAGRLFHPRTFPAFTKTGTNRRRHRSTESRMCRPAV
;
A
#
# COMPACT_ATOMS: atom_id res chain seq x y z
N MET A 1 29.84 -15.04 15.75
CA MET A 1 28.52 -15.00 15.09
C MET A 1 27.94 -13.64 15.40
N SER A 2 27.38 -12.95 14.40
CA SER A 2 26.68 -11.67 14.61
C SER A 2 25.50 -11.86 15.55
N ASN A 3 25.29 -10.92 16.48
CA ASN A 3 24.09 -10.90 17.31
C ASN A 3 22.86 -10.59 16.44
N ILE A 4 21.72 -11.15 16.82
CA ILE A 4 20.43 -10.85 16.21
C ILE A 4 19.58 -10.07 17.21
N LEU A 5 19.16 -8.88 16.81
CA LEU A 5 18.09 -8.13 17.46
C LEU A 5 16.79 -8.43 16.71
N TRP A 6 15.85 -9.08 17.38
CA TRP A 6 14.48 -9.20 16.92
C TRP A 6 13.70 -7.97 17.33
N GLY A 7 12.84 -7.47 16.46
CA GLY A 7 11.96 -6.38 16.83
C GLY A 7 10.62 -6.39 16.11
N ASP A 8 9.69 -5.66 16.69
CA ASP A 8 8.38 -5.34 16.14
C ASP A 8 7.87 -4.02 16.77
N LEU A 9 7.15 -3.20 15.99
CA LEU A 9 6.65 -1.90 16.43
C LEU A 9 5.13 -1.83 16.37
N GLU A 10 4.57 -1.29 17.45
CA GLU A 10 3.18 -0.87 17.47
C GLU A 10 3.08 0.65 17.41
N THR A 11 2.29 1.13 16.46
CA THR A 11 2.32 2.54 16.04
C THR A 11 0.92 3.12 15.87
N TYR A 12 0.78 4.40 16.17
CA TYR A 12 -0.45 5.15 15.92
C TYR A 12 -0.22 6.18 14.84
N CYS A 13 -1.17 6.32 13.92
CA CYS A 13 -1.20 7.45 13.01
C CYS A 13 -2.63 7.79 12.61
N GLU A 14 -2.93 9.09 12.45
CA GLU A 14 -4.19 9.53 11.86
C GLU A 14 -4.23 9.31 10.34
N ILE A 15 -3.06 9.32 9.69
CA ILE A 15 -2.93 9.05 8.26
C ILE A 15 -3.11 7.54 8.05
N PRO A 16 -4.05 7.11 7.19
CA PRO A 16 -4.24 5.69 6.94
C PRO A 16 -3.03 5.05 6.28
N ILE A 17 -2.62 3.86 6.74
CA ILE A 17 -1.52 3.09 6.13
C ILE A 17 -1.79 2.73 4.66
N THR A 18 -3.04 2.75 4.22
CA THR A 18 -3.44 2.56 2.81
C THR A 18 -2.98 3.71 1.89
N ASN A 19 -2.57 4.85 2.45
CA ASN A 19 -1.89 5.91 1.72
C ASN A 19 -0.42 5.58 1.44
N GLY A 20 0.12 4.51 2.03
CA GLY A 20 1.51 4.07 1.87
C GLY A 20 2.33 4.30 3.13
N THR A 21 3.31 3.42 3.36
CA THR A 21 4.17 3.42 4.56
C THR A 21 4.88 4.74 4.80
N HIS A 22 5.40 5.38 3.74
CA HIS A 22 6.13 6.64 3.89
C HIS A 22 5.21 7.81 4.27
N ALA A 23 4.03 7.91 3.66
CA ALA A 23 3.04 8.93 4.02
C ALA A 23 2.50 8.69 5.45
N TYR A 24 2.30 7.42 5.82
CA TYR A 24 1.96 7.03 7.19
C TYR A 24 3.04 7.46 8.19
N ALA A 25 4.32 7.21 7.86
CA ALA A 25 5.45 7.49 8.74
C ALA A 25 5.68 8.99 9.04
N GLU A 26 5.15 9.91 8.23
CA GLU A 26 5.29 11.35 8.48
C GLU A 26 4.51 11.86 9.70
N GLY A 27 3.42 11.17 10.05
CA GLY A 27 2.58 11.51 11.21
C GLY A 27 2.55 10.41 12.27
N VAL A 28 3.51 9.49 12.24
CA VAL A 28 3.47 8.29 13.09
C VAL A 28 3.98 8.58 14.49
N GLU A 29 3.33 7.97 15.46
CA GLU A 29 3.79 7.86 16.84
C GLU A 29 4.11 6.38 17.13
N VAL A 30 5.35 6.08 17.51
CA VAL A 30 5.72 4.74 17.98
C VAL A 30 5.30 4.62 19.44
N MET A 31 4.43 3.65 19.72
CA MET A 31 3.87 3.46 21.05
C MET A 31 4.60 2.35 21.81
N LEU A 32 4.77 1.19 21.18
CA LEU A 32 5.48 0.05 21.75
C LEU A 32 6.60 -0.39 20.82
N PHE A 33 7.70 -0.81 21.42
CA PHE A 33 8.78 -1.51 20.73
C PHE A 33 9.01 -2.84 21.45
N ALA A 34 8.51 -3.93 20.85
CA ALA A 34 8.85 -5.28 21.28
C ALA A 34 10.24 -5.65 20.74
N TRP A 35 11.09 -6.21 21.58
CA TRP A 35 12.45 -6.56 21.18
C TRP A 35 13.01 -7.74 21.97
N ALA A 36 13.97 -8.44 21.37
CA ALA A 36 14.68 -9.52 22.02
C ALA A 36 16.04 -9.77 21.37
N ILE A 37 17.03 -10.19 22.16
CA ILE A 37 18.39 -10.47 21.66
C ILE A 37 18.59 -11.97 21.54
N ASN A 38 19.00 -12.44 20.36
CA ASN A 38 19.24 -13.85 20.06
C ASN A 38 18.05 -14.72 20.49
N ASP A 39 18.25 -15.66 21.42
CA ASP A 39 17.20 -16.51 22.02
C ASP A 39 16.79 -16.03 23.43
N GLY A 40 17.23 -14.83 23.85
CA GLY A 40 16.86 -14.23 25.12
C GLY A 40 15.37 -13.85 25.22
N PRO A 41 14.91 -13.48 26.43
CA PRO A 41 13.51 -13.16 26.69
C PRO A 41 13.02 -11.99 25.84
N VAL A 42 11.73 -12.05 25.48
CA VAL A 42 11.07 -10.94 24.80
C VAL A 42 10.74 -9.84 25.81
N ASN A 43 11.10 -8.62 25.46
CA ASN A 43 10.83 -7.41 26.24
C ASN A 43 9.95 -6.49 25.41
N VAL A 44 9.08 -5.72 26.05
CA VAL A 44 8.27 -4.69 25.38
C VAL A 44 8.52 -3.35 26.05
N TRP A 45 9.07 -2.41 25.29
CA TRP A 45 9.25 -1.04 25.74
C TRP A 45 7.99 -0.24 25.44
N ASP A 46 7.27 0.15 26.49
CA ASP A 46 6.20 1.15 26.40
C ASP A 46 6.80 2.55 26.39
N ILE A 47 6.87 3.13 25.20
CA ILE A 47 7.41 4.48 24.96
C ILE A 47 6.46 5.53 25.55
N THR A 48 5.15 5.25 25.57
CA THR A 48 4.13 6.19 26.07
C THR A 48 4.20 6.40 27.57
N ALA A 49 4.88 5.49 28.30
CA ALA A 49 5.14 5.62 29.73
C ALA A 49 6.20 6.69 30.06
N GLY A 50 6.92 7.23 29.06
CA GLY A 50 7.90 8.30 29.24
C GLY A 50 9.28 7.86 29.73
N GLY A 51 9.54 6.55 29.76
CA GLY A 51 10.87 6.01 30.06
C GLY A 51 11.88 6.23 28.91
N GLY A 52 13.16 6.27 29.25
CA GLY A 52 14.24 6.27 28.26
C GLY A 52 14.34 4.94 27.50
N ILE A 53 15.16 4.91 26.44
CA ILE A 53 15.43 3.69 25.66
C ILE A 53 16.04 2.64 26.59
N PRO A 54 15.50 1.40 26.64
CA PRO A 54 16.10 0.32 27.42
C PRO A 54 17.56 0.09 27.04
N HIS A 55 18.44 -0.05 28.04
CA HIS A 55 19.87 -0.13 27.83
C HIS A 55 20.28 -1.25 26.86
N GLY A 56 19.77 -2.47 27.04
CA GLY A 56 20.10 -3.60 26.17
C GLY A 56 19.63 -3.41 24.71
N LEU A 57 18.51 -2.72 24.49
CA LEU A 57 18.05 -2.36 23.14
C LEU A 57 18.99 -1.34 22.49
N TYR A 58 19.37 -0.33 23.27
CA TYR A 58 20.32 0.70 22.80
C TYR A 58 21.67 0.10 22.43
N GLU A 59 22.23 -0.75 23.29
CA GLU A 59 23.52 -1.42 23.04
C GLU A 59 23.47 -2.30 21.79
N ALA A 60 22.41 -3.10 21.64
CA ALA A 60 22.24 -3.96 20.46
C ALA A 60 22.14 -3.16 19.16
N ILE A 61 21.47 -2.00 19.17
CA ILE A 61 21.40 -1.16 17.97
C ILE A 61 22.73 -0.43 17.73
N ALA A 62 23.41 0.01 18.79
CA ALA A 62 24.69 0.71 18.69
C ALA A 62 25.83 -0.19 18.18
N ASP A 63 25.79 -1.49 18.48
CA ASP A 63 26.74 -2.47 17.96
C ASP A 63 26.59 -2.65 16.42
N PRO A 64 27.58 -2.29 15.61
CA PRO A 64 27.50 -2.40 14.15
C PRO A 64 27.39 -3.84 13.65
N GLU A 65 27.82 -4.83 14.44
CA GLU A 65 27.77 -6.26 14.07
C GLU A 65 26.40 -6.89 14.35
N THR A 66 25.51 -6.20 15.06
CA THR A 66 24.16 -6.70 15.35
C THR A 66 23.25 -6.51 14.13
N LEU A 67 22.63 -7.61 13.68
CA LEU A 67 21.63 -7.64 12.61
C LEU A 67 20.22 -7.47 13.18
N LEU A 68 19.40 -6.68 12.51
CA LEU A 68 18.02 -6.38 12.92
C LEU A 68 17.04 -7.21 12.11
N TYR A 69 16.32 -8.12 12.76
CA TYR A 69 15.30 -8.97 12.15
C TYR A 69 13.90 -8.51 12.54
N PHE A 70 13.11 -8.17 11.53
CA PHE A 70 11.70 -7.79 11.63
C PHE A 70 10.90 -8.59 10.60
N HIS A 71 9.58 -8.64 10.75
CA HIS A 71 8.69 -9.18 9.73
C HIS A 71 8.06 -8.02 8.96
N ASN A 72 8.34 -7.89 7.65
CA ASN A 72 7.99 -6.69 6.88
C ASN A 72 8.69 -5.42 7.40
N SER A 73 9.99 -5.54 7.62
CA SER A 73 10.92 -4.47 8.05
C SER A 73 10.83 -3.17 7.23
N HIS A 74 10.33 -3.21 5.99
CA HIS A 74 10.05 -1.99 5.22
C HIS A 74 9.16 -1.02 6.00
N PHE A 75 8.19 -1.54 6.76
CA PHE A 75 7.35 -0.76 7.66
C PHE A 75 8.17 -0.18 8.82
N ASP A 76 8.72 -1.04 9.68
CA ASP A 76 9.37 -0.65 10.93
C ASP A 76 10.58 0.24 10.70
N ARG A 77 11.45 -0.14 9.76
CA ARG A 77 12.61 0.66 9.37
C ARG A 77 12.19 2.05 8.90
N THR A 78 11.10 2.16 8.14
CA THR A 78 10.62 3.46 7.66
C THR A 78 10.06 4.27 8.82
N VAL A 79 9.23 3.67 9.66
CA VAL A 79 8.72 4.32 10.88
C VAL A 79 9.87 4.84 11.75
N LEU A 80 10.88 4.01 12.07
CA LEU A 80 12.01 4.43 12.89
C LEU A 80 12.80 5.55 12.21
N ARG A 81 13.02 5.51 10.90
CA ARG A 81 13.72 6.59 10.19
C ARG A 81 13.04 7.95 10.33
N TYR A 82 11.71 7.99 10.41
CA TYR A 82 10.96 9.24 10.58
C TYR A 82 10.82 9.63 12.06
N ALA A 83 10.39 8.71 12.92
CA ALA A 83 10.04 9.02 14.31
C ALA A 83 11.22 8.88 15.29
N MET A 84 12.15 7.96 15.04
CA MET A 84 13.22 7.58 15.97
C MET A 84 14.55 7.27 15.23
N PRO A 85 15.13 8.23 14.49
CA PRO A 85 16.24 7.96 13.57
C PRO A 85 17.50 7.38 14.25
N ARG A 86 17.68 7.62 15.56
CA ARG A 86 18.76 7.02 16.36
C ARG A 86 18.65 5.49 16.48
N LEU A 87 17.46 4.95 16.28
CA LEU A 87 17.16 3.52 16.33
C LEU A 87 17.06 2.88 14.93
N ALA A 88 17.35 3.65 13.88
CA ALA A 88 17.26 3.19 12.50
C ALA A 88 18.67 3.08 11.86
N PRO A 89 19.41 1.98 12.09
CA PRO A 89 20.71 1.79 11.48
C PRO A 89 20.61 1.65 9.94
N PRO A 90 21.75 1.73 9.23
CA PRO A 90 21.80 1.56 7.77
C PRO A 90 21.14 0.26 7.30
N VAL A 91 20.57 0.30 6.09
CA VAL A 91 19.72 -0.76 5.52
C VAL A 91 20.42 -2.13 5.45
N GLU A 92 21.75 -2.14 5.32
CA GLU A 92 22.59 -3.32 5.19
C GLU A 92 22.53 -4.22 6.44
N ARG A 93 22.21 -3.64 7.61
CA ARG A 93 22.03 -4.36 8.89
C ARG A 93 20.66 -4.99 9.06
N TRP A 94 19.69 -4.62 8.23
CA TRP A 94 18.33 -5.13 8.33
C TRP A 94 18.17 -6.47 7.64
N ARG A 95 17.28 -7.29 8.21
CA ARG A 95 16.83 -8.58 7.70
C ARG A 95 15.32 -8.68 7.90
N ASP A 96 14.68 -9.40 7.00
CA ASP A 96 13.23 -9.41 6.90
C ASP A 96 12.73 -10.81 6.61
N THR A 97 11.99 -11.38 7.56
CA THR A 97 11.46 -12.74 7.45
C THR A 97 10.36 -12.86 6.39
N MET A 98 9.60 -11.78 6.13
CA MET A 98 8.65 -11.75 5.00
C MET A 98 9.43 -11.84 3.68
N VAL A 99 10.51 -11.08 3.53
CA VAL A 99 11.31 -11.08 2.30
C VAL A 99 12.01 -12.41 2.11
N GLN A 100 12.53 -13.00 3.19
CA GLN A 100 13.08 -14.34 3.17
C GLN A 100 12.04 -15.35 2.66
N ALA A 101 10.80 -15.30 3.14
CA ALA A 101 9.73 -16.16 2.62
C ALA A 101 9.45 -15.93 1.13
N LEU A 102 9.30 -14.67 0.71
CA LEU A 102 9.02 -14.32 -0.69
C LEU A 102 10.13 -14.76 -1.65
N ALA A 103 11.39 -14.71 -1.21
CA ALA A 103 12.54 -15.20 -1.98
C ALA A 103 12.50 -16.74 -2.24
N HIS A 104 11.70 -17.47 -1.46
CA HIS A 104 11.47 -18.91 -1.62
C HIS A 104 10.08 -19.23 -2.19
N GLY A 105 9.37 -18.23 -2.73
CA GLY A 105 8.04 -18.41 -3.31
C GLY A 105 6.93 -18.69 -2.30
N LEU A 106 7.19 -18.47 -1.01
CA LEU A 106 6.22 -18.62 0.08
C LEU A 106 5.38 -17.33 0.24
N PRO A 107 4.21 -17.40 0.90
CA PRO A 107 3.41 -16.21 1.21
C PRO A 107 4.17 -15.25 2.15
N GLY A 108 3.78 -13.98 2.11
CA GLY A 108 4.43 -12.94 2.91
C GLY A 108 3.81 -12.70 4.29
N SER A 109 2.62 -13.22 4.58
CA SER A 109 1.97 -13.00 5.88
C SER A 109 2.54 -13.93 6.95
N LEU A 110 2.90 -13.39 8.12
CA LEU A 110 3.38 -14.19 9.26
C LEU A 110 2.39 -15.30 9.64
N GLY A 111 1.08 -15.00 9.64
CA GLY A 111 0.05 -15.99 9.93
C GLY A 111 -0.01 -17.14 8.92
N GLU A 112 0.08 -16.83 7.62
CA GLU A 112 0.11 -17.86 6.57
C GLU A 112 1.39 -18.70 6.65
N LEU A 113 2.52 -18.08 7.02
CA LEU A 113 3.79 -18.78 7.23
C LEU A 113 3.72 -19.72 8.43
N CYS A 114 3.15 -19.29 9.54
CA CYS A 114 2.98 -20.14 10.71
C CYS A 114 2.10 -21.36 10.40
N GLU A 115 0.99 -21.16 9.67
CA GLU A 115 0.11 -22.25 9.23
C GLU A 115 0.85 -23.26 8.34
N ILE A 116 1.58 -22.80 7.33
CA ILE A 116 2.32 -23.67 6.40
C ILE A 116 3.48 -24.40 7.08
N LEU A 117 4.19 -23.72 7.99
CA LEU A 117 5.37 -24.26 8.66
C LEU A 117 5.04 -25.05 9.94
N GLY A 118 3.76 -25.22 10.26
CA GLY A 118 3.31 -25.94 11.45
C GLY A 118 3.73 -25.29 12.76
N VAL A 119 3.85 -23.96 12.79
CA VAL A 119 4.09 -23.19 14.02
C VAL A 119 2.75 -23.04 14.73
N PRO A 120 2.60 -23.52 15.99
CA PRO A 120 1.34 -23.39 16.71
C PRO A 120 0.92 -21.92 16.83
N GLN A 121 -0.29 -21.61 16.38
CA GLN A 121 -0.91 -20.30 16.56
C GLN A 121 -2.18 -20.41 17.39
N ASP A 122 -2.29 -19.54 18.38
CA ASP A 122 -3.52 -19.36 19.12
C ASP A 122 -4.42 -18.37 18.37
N LYS A 123 -5.29 -18.92 17.52
CA LYS A 123 -6.22 -18.14 16.68
C LYS A 123 -7.13 -17.21 17.51
N ALA A 124 -7.39 -17.52 18.78
CA ALA A 124 -8.17 -16.65 19.65
C ALA A 124 -7.37 -15.40 20.04
N LYS A 125 -6.08 -15.58 20.39
CA LYS A 125 -5.15 -14.47 20.65
C LYS A 125 -4.91 -13.61 19.43
N ASP A 126 -4.87 -14.19 18.22
CA ASP A 126 -4.75 -13.42 16.97
C ASP A 126 -5.95 -12.51 16.72
N LYS A 127 -7.17 -13.02 16.99
CA LYS A 127 -8.40 -12.25 16.82
C LYS A 127 -8.47 -11.10 17.81
N GLU A 128 -8.07 -11.36 19.05
CA GLU A 128 -7.97 -10.35 20.10
C GLU A 128 -6.91 -9.28 19.75
N GLY A 129 -5.72 -9.70 19.35
CA GLY A 129 -4.64 -8.81 18.92
C GLY A 129 -5.07 -7.89 17.78
N LYS A 130 -5.74 -8.43 16.76
CA LYS A 130 -6.32 -7.62 15.68
C LYS A 130 -7.31 -6.58 16.19
N ALA A 131 -8.11 -6.89 17.21
CA ALA A 131 -9.02 -5.92 17.81
C ALA A 131 -8.27 -4.81 18.57
N LEU A 132 -7.20 -5.15 19.29
CA LEU A 132 -6.34 -4.20 20.00
C LEU A 132 -5.59 -3.27 19.03
N ILE A 133 -5.03 -3.80 17.94
CA ILE A 133 -4.42 -3.00 16.86
C ILE A 133 -5.44 -2.00 16.28
N GLN A 134 -6.68 -2.42 16.02
CA GLN A 134 -7.71 -1.50 15.51
C GLN A 134 -8.11 -0.44 16.55
N LEU A 135 -8.02 -0.76 17.83
CA LEU A 135 -8.35 0.14 18.93
C LEU A 135 -7.27 1.20 19.16
N PHE A 136 -5.99 0.80 19.19
CA PHE A 136 -4.88 1.66 19.58
C PHE A 136 -4.08 2.24 18.40
N CYS A 137 -3.93 1.51 17.29
CA CYS A 137 -3.06 1.91 16.17
C CYS A 137 -3.78 2.79 15.12
N LYS A 138 -5.09 2.98 15.26
CA LYS A 138 -5.92 3.77 14.35
C LYS A 138 -6.86 4.72 15.09
N PRO A 139 -7.23 5.84 14.47
CA PRO A 139 -8.17 6.76 15.09
C PRO A 139 -9.58 6.17 15.03
N ARG A 140 -10.33 6.26 16.13
CA ARG A 140 -11.68 5.67 16.26
C ARG A 140 -12.68 6.33 15.32
N PRO A 141 -13.75 5.64 14.89
CA PRO A 141 -14.76 6.19 13.98
C PRO A 141 -15.23 7.60 14.36
N LYS A 142 -15.56 8.44 13.37
CA LYS A 142 -15.92 9.87 13.58
C LYS A 142 -17.12 10.09 14.50
N ASN A 143 -17.99 9.10 14.65
CA ASN A 143 -19.15 9.13 15.55
C ASN A 143 -18.79 8.74 17.00
N SER A 144 -17.54 8.37 17.29
CA SER A 144 -17.10 8.08 18.65
C SER A 144 -16.80 9.36 19.41
N LYS A 145 -17.25 9.42 20.69
CA LYS A 145 -16.93 10.53 21.61
C LYS A 145 -15.42 10.65 21.87
N LEU A 146 -14.69 9.55 21.74
CA LEU A 146 -13.25 9.50 21.92
C LEU A 146 -12.58 9.18 20.59
N ARG A 147 -11.77 10.12 20.08
CA ARG A 147 -11.10 9.97 18.79
C ARG A 147 -9.90 9.00 18.82
N ARG A 148 -9.28 8.79 19.98
CA ARG A 148 -8.10 7.93 20.16
C ARG A 148 -8.15 7.19 21.50
N ALA A 149 -7.95 5.88 21.49
CA ALA A 149 -7.72 5.09 22.70
C ALA A 149 -6.25 5.20 23.12
N THR A 150 -5.99 5.23 24.43
CA THR A 150 -4.65 5.36 25.02
C THR A 150 -4.56 4.50 26.27
N SER A 151 -3.35 4.31 26.81
CA SER A 151 -3.11 3.67 28.10
C SER A 151 -3.94 4.27 29.25
N LYS A 152 -4.23 5.57 29.21
CA LYS A 152 -5.04 6.26 30.22
C LYS A 152 -6.54 6.01 30.08
N THR A 153 -7.04 5.85 28.84
CA THR A 153 -8.48 5.70 28.60
C THR A 153 -8.92 4.25 28.61
N HIS A 154 -8.03 3.31 28.27
CA HIS A 154 -8.30 1.86 28.19
C HIS A 154 -7.13 1.06 28.82
N PRO A 155 -6.91 1.17 30.14
CA PRO A 155 -5.72 0.61 30.81
C PRO A 155 -5.68 -0.92 30.85
N GLU A 156 -6.83 -1.59 30.91
CA GLU A 156 -6.93 -3.06 30.86
C GLU A 156 -6.54 -3.58 29.47
N GLU A 157 -7.12 -2.98 28.42
CA GLU A 157 -6.82 -3.30 27.04
C GLU A 157 -5.37 -2.94 26.68
N TRP A 158 -4.83 -1.86 27.23
CA TRP A 158 -3.43 -1.49 27.02
C TRP A 158 -2.48 -2.54 27.58
N ARG A 159 -2.73 -3.05 28.79
CA ARG A 159 -1.93 -4.14 29.37
C ARG A 159 -1.95 -5.39 28.48
N ARG A 160 -3.11 -5.75 27.93
CA ARG A 160 -3.23 -6.85 26.97
C ARG A 160 -2.50 -6.55 25.67
N PHE A 161 -2.52 -5.31 25.20
CA PHE A 161 -1.82 -4.87 24.00
C PHE A 161 -0.30 -4.95 24.15
N VAL A 162 0.24 -4.52 25.30
CA VAL A 162 1.66 -4.69 25.64
C VAL A 162 2.06 -6.16 25.68
N ALA A 163 1.24 -7.03 26.27
CA ALA A 163 1.51 -8.46 26.29
C ALA A 163 1.43 -9.10 24.89
N TYR A 164 0.51 -8.62 24.05
CA TYR A 164 0.34 -9.10 22.67
C TYR A 164 1.53 -8.73 21.78
N ALA A 165 2.06 -7.51 21.89
CA ALA A 165 3.18 -7.02 21.05
C ALA A 165 4.43 -7.93 21.10
N GLY A 166 4.65 -8.64 22.21
CA GLY A 166 5.76 -9.59 22.33
C GLY A 166 5.57 -10.93 21.58
N LEU A 167 4.33 -11.33 21.28
CA LEU A 167 4.02 -12.65 20.72
C LEU A 167 4.53 -12.80 19.28
N ASP A 168 4.48 -11.74 18.48
CA ASP A 168 4.91 -11.77 17.08
C ASP A 168 6.42 -12.07 16.95
N ILE A 169 7.24 -11.70 17.95
CA ILE A 169 8.67 -12.04 17.97
C ILE A 169 8.90 -13.55 18.13
N GLU A 170 8.13 -14.21 18.99
CA GLU A 170 8.25 -15.66 19.20
C GLU A 170 7.87 -16.41 17.92
N ALA A 171 6.75 -16.03 17.30
CA ALA A 171 6.31 -16.59 16.02
C ALA A 171 7.35 -16.34 14.92
N MET A 172 7.87 -15.13 14.81
CA MET A 172 8.90 -14.76 13.83
C MET A 172 10.19 -15.58 14.00
N ARG A 173 10.65 -15.81 15.23
CA ARG A 173 11.82 -16.66 15.53
C ARG A 173 11.60 -18.09 15.07
N GLU A 174 10.45 -18.66 15.35
CA GLU A 174 10.11 -20.04 14.96
C GLU A 174 9.96 -20.18 13.44
N VAL A 175 9.36 -19.19 12.78
CA VAL A 175 9.30 -19.10 11.31
C VAL A 175 10.71 -18.99 10.73
N TYR A 176 11.55 -18.09 11.23
CA TYR A 176 12.92 -17.91 10.76
C TYR A 176 13.77 -19.18 10.84
N LYS A 177 13.64 -19.96 11.92
CA LYS A 177 14.35 -21.25 12.10
C LYS A 177 13.97 -22.27 11.02
N ARG A 178 12.71 -22.23 10.54
CA ARG A 178 12.16 -23.17 9.55
C ARG A 178 12.30 -22.68 8.12
N LEU A 179 12.41 -21.37 7.91
CA LEU A 179 12.57 -20.79 6.59
C LEU A 179 13.93 -21.15 5.97
N PRO A 180 13.97 -21.53 4.68
CA PRO A 180 15.24 -21.72 4.01
C PRO A 180 16.01 -20.42 3.86
N LYS A 181 17.34 -20.51 3.71
CA LYS A 181 18.25 -19.36 3.65
C LYS A 181 18.95 -19.17 2.31
N TRP A 182 18.92 -20.19 1.43
CA TRP A 182 19.76 -20.23 0.23
C TRP A 182 19.42 -19.16 -0.81
N ASN A 183 18.15 -18.73 -0.92
CA ASN A 183 17.74 -17.61 -1.77
C ASN A 183 17.73 -16.25 -1.04
N TYR A 184 18.12 -16.21 0.24
CA TYR A 184 18.11 -15.00 1.06
C TYR A 184 19.52 -14.68 1.59
N GLN A 185 20.47 -14.62 0.67
CA GLN A 185 21.89 -14.35 0.94
C GLN A 185 22.57 -13.81 -0.32
N GLY A 186 23.79 -13.28 -0.18
CA GLY A 186 24.61 -12.82 -1.31
C GLY A 186 23.89 -11.79 -2.18
N THR A 187 23.86 -12.05 -3.49
CA THR A 187 23.28 -11.14 -4.50
C THR A 187 21.79 -10.85 -4.28
N GLU A 188 20.99 -11.85 -3.89
CA GLU A 188 19.54 -11.65 -3.68
C GLU A 188 19.28 -10.72 -2.48
N LEU A 189 20.04 -10.89 -1.41
CA LEU A 189 19.96 -10.00 -0.25
C LEU A 189 20.40 -8.57 -0.62
N ALA A 190 21.48 -8.43 -1.39
CA ALA A 190 21.94 -7.13 -1.88
C ALA A 190 20.93 -6.45 -2.82
N LEU A 191 20.23 -7.24 -3.65
CA LEU A 191 19.13 -6.75 -4.50
C LEU A 191 17.96 -6.25 -3.66
N TRP A 192 17.61 -6.95 -2.59
CA TRP A 192 16.60 -6.45 -1.65
C TRP A 192 17.06 -5.17 -0.94
N HIS A 193 18.29 -5.09 -0.44
CA HIS A 193 18.82 -3.84 0.14
C HIS A 193 18.75 -2.69 -0.88
N ARG A 194 19.05 -2.95 -2.16
CA ARG A 194 18.90 -1.96 -3.23
C ARG A 194 17.44 -1.56 -3.46
N ASP A 195 16.50 -2.51 -3.47
CA ASP A 195 15.06 -2.22 -3.53
C ASP A 195 14.63 -1.28 -2.39
N GLN A 196 15.11 -1.52 -1.17
CA GLN A 196 14.83 -0.66 -0.03
C GLN A 196 15.40 0.75 -0.21
N GLN A 197 16.66 0.88 -0.68
CA GLN A 197 17.25 2.19 -0.99
C GLN A 197 16.48 2.94 -2.09
N ILE A 198 16.00 2.25 -3.13
CA ILE A 198 15.18 2.83 -4.19
C ILE A 198 13.84 3.33 -3.63
N ASN A 199 13.17 2.50 -2.82
CA ASN A 199 11.90 2.85 -2.19
C ASN A 199 12.06 4.03 -1.23
N ASP A 200 13.13 4.07 -0.45
CA ASP A 200 13.45 5.14 0.50
C ASP A 200 13.75 6.47 -0.21
N ARG A 201 14.41 6.42 -1.38
CA ARG A 201 14.67 7.59 -2.22
C ARG A 201 13.38 8.10 -2.88
N GLY A 202 12.58 7.19 -3.43
CA GLY A 202 11.36 7.51 -4.17
C GLY A 202 11.58 8.35 -5.44
N VAL A 203 10.48 8.74 -6.06
CA VAL A 203 10.42 9.52 -7.31
C VAL A 203 9.74 10.86 -7.03
N CYS A 204 10.34 11.96 -7.51
CA CYS A 204 9.72 13.28 -7.42
C CYS A 204 8.51 13.35 -8.35
N MET A 205 7.37 13.80 -7.82
CA MET A 205 6.12 13.85 -8.56
C MET A 205 5.73 15.30 -8.87
N ASP A 206 5.24 15.55 -10.08
CA ASP A 206 4.62 16.83 -10.43
C ASP A 206 3.20 16.90 -9.83
N ILE A 207 3.14 17.37 -8.57
CA ILE A 207 1.89 17.49 -7.80
C ILE A 207 0.92 18.47 -8.46
N GLN A 208 1.42 19.56 -9.04
CA GLN A 208 0.59 20.56 -9.70
C GLN A 208 -0.11 19.96 -10.92
N LEU A 209 0.65 19.22 -11.74
CA LEU A 209 0.09 18.50 -12.87
C LEU A 209 -0.92 17.44 -12.44
N ALA A 210 -0.62 16.67 -11.38
CA ALA A 210 -1.55 15.67 -10.86
C ALA A 210 -2.86 16.30 -10.36
N ARG A 211 -2.79 17.43 -9.66
CA ARG A 211 -3.96 18.19 -9.19
C ARG A 211 -4.78 18.72 -10.36
N ALA A 212 -4.15 19.38 -11.32
CA ALA A 212 -4.82 19.89 -12.51
C ALA A 212 -5.49 18.77 -13.33
N ALA A 213 -4.84 17.59 -13.42
CA ALA A 213 -5.42 16.42 -14.08
C ALA A 213 -6.67 15.90 -13.35
N ILE A 214 -6.65 15.85 -12.01
CA ILE A 214 -7.83 15.47 -11.22
C ILE A 214 -8.98 16.45 -11.47
N GLU A 215 -8.70 17.76 -11.40
CA GLU A 215 -9.71 18.81 -11.62
C GLU A 215 -10.31 18.73 -13.03
N ALA A 216 -9.47 18.58 -14.06
CA ALA A 216 -9.91 18.46 -15.44
C ALA A 216 -10.80 17.23 -15.66
N VAL A 217 -10.45 16.07 -15.08
CA VAL A 217 -11.29 14.89 -15.23
C VAL A 217 -12.58 15.01 -14.42
N ASP A 218 -12.55 15.56 -13.20
CA ASP A 218 -13.77 15.75 -12.42
C ASP A 218 -14.74 16.72 -13.14
N GLN A 219 -14.25 17.73 -13.85
CA GLN A 219 -15.07 18.58 -14.73
C GLN A 219 -15.67 17.81 -15.91
N GLU A 220 -14.86 17.01 -16.59
CA GLU A 220 -15.30 16.22 -17.74
C GLU A 220 -16.33 15.15 -17.35
N GLN A 221 -16.16 14.51 -16.18
CA GLN A 221 -17.14 13.55 -15.64
C GLN A 221 -18.49 14.20 -15.39
N LYS A 222 -18.52 15.44 -14.87
CA LYS A 222 -19.77 16.20 -14.69
C LYS A 222 -20.43 16.50 -16.03
N ARG A 223 -19.64 16.88 -17.05
CA ARG A 223 -20.14 17.13 -18.41
C ARG A 223 -20.74 15.87 -19.03
N LEU A 224 -20.05 14.74 -18.93
CA LEU A 224 -20.51 13.44 -19.44
C LEU A 224 -21.75 12.94 -18.69
N ALA A 225 -21.82 13.13 -17.36
CA ALA A 225 -23.00 12.79 -16.57
C ALA A 225 -24.22 13.62 -17.00
N LYS A 226 -24.06 14.94 -17.17
CA LYS A 226 -25.13 15.81 -17.69
C LYS A 226 -25.61 15.36 -19.07
N ARG A 227 -24.68 15.08 -19.99
CA ARG A 227 -25.02 14.58 -21.33
C ARG A 227 -25.74 13.23 -21.27
N THR A 228 -25.33 12.34 -20.36
CA THR A 228 -26.03 11.07 -20.13
C THR A 228 -27.48 11.33 -19.72
N GLN A 229 -27.69 12.20 -18.72
CA GLN A 229 -29.04 12.53 -18.24
C GLN A 229 -29.91 13.15 -19.33
N GLU A 230 -29.36 14.05 -20.15
CA GLU A 230 -30.07 14.65 -21.29
C GLU A 230 -30.48 13.62 -22.35
N MET A 231 -29.66 12.58 -22.58
CA MET A 231 -29.93 11.54 -23.57
C MET A 231 -30.88 10.44 -23.08
N THR A 232 -30.97 10.26 -21.76
CA THR A 232 -31.80 9.23 -21.13
C THR A 232 -33.01 9.81 -20.40
N ASP A 233 -33.37 11.07 -20.65
CA ASP A 233 -34.45 11.80 -19.96
C ASP A 233 -34.39 11.69 -18.42
N GLY A 234 -33.17 11.66 -17.87
CA GLY A 234 -32.92 11.56 -16.43
C GLY A 234 -32.96 10.15 -15.82
N GLU A 235 -33.29 9.10 -16.59
CA GLU A 235 -33.33 7.72 -16.10
C GLU A 235 -31.95 7.21 -15.62
N VAL A 236 -30.89 7.63 -16.31
CA VAL A 236 -29.51 7.26 -15.99
C VAL A 236 -28.73 8.50 -15.55
N GLN A 237 -28.30 8.51 -14.29
CA GLN A 237 -27.62 9.67 -13.70
C GLN A 237 -26.19 9.83 -14.18
N ALA A 238 -25.52 8.72 -14.49
CA ALA A 238 -24.19 8.71 -15.08
C ALA A 238 -23.98 7.44 -15.88
N ALA A 239 -23.28 7.54 -17.01
CA ALA A 239 -22.87 6.38 -17.79
C ALA A 239 -22.02 5.38 -16.99
N THR A 240 -21.54 5.74 -15.79
CA THR A 240 -20.87 4.80 -14.89
C THR A 240 -21.78 3.73 -14.28
N GLN A 241 -23.09 3.97 -14.22
CA GLN A 241 -24.09 3.07 -13.66
C GLN A 241 -24.42 1.95 -14.64
N ARG A 242 -23.59 0.90 -14.64
CA ARG A 242 -23.66 -0.23 -15.58
C ARG A 242 -25.09 -0.75 -15.78
N ASP A 243 -25.74 -1.17 -14.69
CA ASP A 243 -27.00 -1.90 -14.79
C ASP A 243 -28.15 -0.97 -15.21
N ALA A 244 -28.15 0.27 -14.75
CA ALA A 244 -29.10 1.30 -15.18
C ALA A 244 -28.95 1.63 -16.68
N LEU A 245 -27.70 1.75 -17.15
CA LEU A 245 -27.42 2.01 -18.57
C LEU A 245 -27.80 0.83 -19.47
N ILE A 246 -27.50 -0.42 -19.05
CA ILE A 246 -27.93 -1.62 -19.78
C ILE A 246 -29.46 -1.64 -19.87
N LYS A 247 -30.14 -1.43 -18.73
CA LYS A 247 -31.60 -1.43 -18.65
C LYS A 247 -32.21 -0.40 -19.61
N HIS A 248 -31.74 0.85 -19.57
CA HIS A 248 -32.22 1.90 -20.47
C HIS A 248 -31.99 1.57 -21.95
N ILE A 249 -30.82 1.05 -22.32
CA ILE A 249 -30.52 0.69 -23.72
C ILE A 249 -31.46 -0.43 -24.22
N VAL A 250 -31.75 -1.43 -23.36
CA VAL A 250 -32.67 -2.52 -23.71
C VAL A 250 -34.12 -2.01 -23.80
N GLU A 251 -34.58 -1.23 -22.83
CA GLU A 251 -35.96 -0.75 -22.76
C GLU A 251 -36.29 0.28 -23.85
N SER A 252 -35.39 1.22 -24.13
CA SER A 252 -35.62 2.30 -25.09
C SER A 252 -35.24 1.95 -26.53
N TYR A 253 -34.27 1.05 -26.75
CA TYR A 253 -33.74 0.77 -28.09
C TYR A 253 -33.78 -0.72 -28.48
N GLY A 254 -34.17 -1.63 -27.57
CA GLY A 254 -34.24 -3.06 -27.86
C GLY A 254 -32.88 -3.72 -28.12
N VAL A 255 -31.76 -3.07 -27.73
CA VAL A 255 -30.41 -3.55 -27.99
C VAL A 255 -29.85 -4.30 -26.78
N GLU A 256 -29.55 -5.58 -26.94
CA GLU A 256 -28.87 -6.37 -25.90
C GLU A 256 -27.34 -6.29 -26.00
N LEU A 257 -26.72 -6.02 -24.85
CA LEU A 257 -25.27 -5.99 -24.68
C LEU A 257 -24.85 -7.10 -23.70
N PRO A 258 -23.92 -8.00 -24.08
CA PRO A 258 -23.51 -9.10 -23.20
C PRO A 258 -22.70 -8.60 -22.00
N ASP A 259 -21.94 -7.52 -22.20
CA ASP A 259 -21.18 -6.85 -21.16
C ASP A 259 -20.90 -5.38 -21.54
N MET A 260 -20.28 -4.65 -20.61
CA MET A 260 -19.85 -3.26 -20.77
C MET A 260 -18.32 -3.15 -20.84
N GLN A 261 -17.64 -4.21 -21.30
CA GLN A 261 -16.18 -4.20 -21.47
C GLN A 261 -15.78 -3.37 -22.69
N ARG A 262 -14.59 -2.75 -22.63
CA ARG A 262 -14.10 -1.86 -23.69
C ARG A 262 -14.16 -2.51 -25.08
N SER A 263 -13.66 -3.73 -25.23
CA SER A 263 -13.64 -4.46 -26.51
C SER A 263 -15.05 -4.68 -27.08
N THR A 264 -16.01 -5.05 -26.23
CA THR A 264 -17.41 -5.24 -26.62
C THR A 264 -18.03 -3.92 -27.08
N LEU A 265 -17.80 -2.84 -26.35
CA LEU A 265 -18.34 -1.52 -26.68
C LEU A 265 -17.73 -0.96 -27.97
N GLU A 266 -16.41 -1.06 -28.16
CA GLU A 266 -15.73 -0.61 -29.38
C GLU A 266 -16.25 -1.36 -30.62
N ARG A 267 -16.45 -2.68 -30.51
CA ARG A 267 -17.04 -3.48 -31.59
C ARG A 267 -18.47 -3.05 -31.92
N ARG A 268 -19.30 -2.81 -30.91
CA ARG A 268 -20.71 -2.39 -31.09
C ARG A 268 -20.82 -0.99 -31.67
N ILE A 269 -19.94 -0.06 -31.30
CA ILE A 269 -19.91 1.28 -31.90
C ILE A 269 -19.59 1.24 -33.40
N ALA A 270 -18.74 0.28 -33.82
CA ALA A 270 -18.38 0.08 -35.22
C ALA A 270 -19.49 -0.57 -36.07
N ASP A 271 -20.53 -1.13 -35.44
CA ASP A 271 -21.66 -1.76 -36.12
C ASP A 271 -22.51 -0.71 -36.86
N PRO A 272 -22.66 -0.76 -38.20
CA PRO A 272 -23.45 0.20 -38.96
C PRO A 272 -24.91 0.27 -38.51
N ASP A 273 -25.49 -0.86 -38.12
CA ASP A 273 -26.93 -1.03 -37.88
C ASP A 273 -27.34 -0.56 -36.47
N LEU A 274 -26.37 -0.29 -35.59
CA LEU A 274 -26.65 0.18 -34.25
C LEU A 274 -27.15 1.64 -34.27
N PRO A 275 -28.26 1.97 -33.57
CA PRO A 275 -28.80 3.32 -33.51
C PRO A 275 -27.76 4.36 -33.07
N SER A 276 -27.78 5.53 -33.71
CA SER A 276 -26.81 6.61 -33.44
C SER A 276 -26.82 7.07 -31.97
N ALA A 277 -27.99 7.13 -31.34
CA ALA A 277 -28.14 7.47 -29.93
C ALA A 277 -27.44 6.45 -29.02
N VAL A 278 -27.56 5.15 -29.32
CA VAL A 278 -26.86 4.09 -28.57
C VAL A 278 -25.35 4.19 -28.80
N LYS A 279 -24.88 4.43 -30.03
CA LYS A 279 -23.46 4.66 -30.32
C LYS A 279 -22.88 5.81 -29.48
N GLU A 280 -23.61 6.92 -29.38
CA GLU A 280 -23.20 8.07 -28.57
C GLU A 280 -23.17 7.73 -27.07
N LEU A 281 -24.18 7.04 -26.53
CA LEU A 281 -24.19 6.57 -25.13
C LEU A 281 -23.00 5.63 -24.83
N LEU A 282 -22.69 4.70 -25.75
CA LEU A 282 -21.55 3.80 -25.60
C LEU A 282 -20.21 4.55 -25.67
N ALA A 283 -20.11 5.59 -26.52
CA ALA A 283 -18.93 6.44 -26.58
C ALA A 283 -18.75 7.26 -25.28
N ILE A 284 -19.84 7.80 -24.72
CA ILE A 284 -19.82 8.50 -23.42
C ILE A 284 -19.38 7.54 -22.31
N ARG A 285 -19.90 6.31 -22.28
CA ARG A 285 -19.47 5.26 -21.35
C ARG A 285 -17.97 5.01 -21.44
N LEU A 286 -17.44 4.81 -22.64
CA LEU A 286 -16.01 4.56 -22.86
C LEU A 286 -15.13 5.69 -22.32
N GLN A 287 -15.54 6.95 -22.52
CA GLN A 287 -14.82 8.11 -21.99
C GLN A 287 -14.92 8.19 -20.46
N ALA A 288 -16.13 8.03 -19.91
CA ALA A 288 -16.40 8.11 -18.48
C ALA A 288 -15.69 7.00 -17.67
N SER A 289 -15.49 5.81 -18.26
CA SER A 289 -14.83 4.67 -17.62
C SER A 289 -13.29 4.75 -17.55
N THR A 290 -12.67 5.87 -17.92
CA THR A 290 -11.21 6.00 -17.91
C THR A 290 -10.64 5.93 -16.48
N THR A 291 -9.68 5.02 -16.26
CA THR A 291 -9.12 4.70 -14.93
C THR A 291 -7.99 5.62 -14.47
N SER A 292 -7.60 6.63 -15.26
CA SER A 292 -6.45 7.50 -14.95
C SER A 292 -6.62 8.31 -13.66
N THR A 293 -7.84 8.62 -13.23
CA THR A 293 -8.09 9.44 -12.04
C THR A 293 -7.77 8.76 -10.72
N SER A 294 -8.02 7.46 -10.60
CA SER A 294 -7.73 6.72 -9.37
C SER A 294 -6.22 6.68 -9.10
N LYS A 295 -5.40 6.61 -10.16
CA LYS A 295 -3.93 6.69 -10.08
C LYS A 295 -3.48 8.05 -9.55
N TYR A 296 -4.03 9.15 -10.05
CA TYR A 296 -3.71 10.50 -9.55
C TYR A 296 -4.18 10.69 -8.11
N LYS A 297 -5.39 10.23 -7.76
CA LYS A 297 -5.91 10.31 -6.39
C LYS A 297 -5.06 9.48 -5.41
N ALA A 298 -4.58 8.29 -5.81
CA ALA A 298 -3.67 7.47 -5.01
C ALA A 298 -2.29 8.14 -4.83
N LEU A 299 -1.73 8.70 -5.91
CA LEU A 299 -0.50 9.50 -5.87
C LEU A 299 -0.64 10.65 -4.87
N MET A 300 -1.70 11.47 -4.98
CA MET A 300 -1.90 12.63 -4.11
C MET A 300 -2.02 12.28 -2.63
N LYS A 301 -2.47 11.06 -2.30
CA LYS A 301 -2.57 10.58 -0.92
C LYS A 301 -1.24 10.06 -0.37
N GLY A 302 -0.37 9.52 -1.23
CA GLY A 302 0.86 8.84 -0.81
C GLY A 302 2.16 9.59 -1.05
N VAL A 303 2.11 10.77 -1.68
CA VAL A 303 3.27 11.65 -1.81
C VAL A 303 3.64 12.22 -0.43
N SER A 304 4.91 12.09 -0.07
CA SER A 304 5.51 12.72 1.10
C SER A 304 5.55 14.24 1.00
N HIS A 305 5.73 14.93 2.13
CA HIS A 305 5.81 16.39 2.20
C HIS A 305 6.87 17.01 1.27
N ASP A 306 7.95 16.28 0.98
CA ASP A 306 9.04 16.71 0.08
C ASP A 306 8.72 16.50 -1.42
N GLY A 307 7.47 16.13 -1.72
CA GLY A 307 6.98 15.94 -3.08
C GLY A 307 7.40 14.64 -3.75
N ARG A 308 7.95 13.68 -2.99
CA ARG A 308 8.37 12.39 -3.53
C ARG A 308 7.41 11.26 -3.15
N LEU A 309 7.15 10.39 -4.11
CA LEU A 309 6.39 9.15 -3.92
C LEU A 309 7.36 7.99 -3.66
N ARG A 310 7.13 7.24 -2.59
CA ARG A 310 8.03 6.22 -2.05
C ARG A 310 7.31 4.89 -1.80
N GLY A 311 8.08 3.82 -1.57
CA GLY A 311 7.52 2.49 -1.27
C GLY A 311 6.69 1.90 -2.41
N THR A 312 7.00 2.26 -3.66
CA THR A 312 6.21 1.84 -4.83
C THR A 312 6.59 0.47 -5.38
N LEU A 313 7.68 -0.13 -4.90
CA LEU A 313 8.21 -1.40 -5.37
C LEU A 313 8.28 -2.41 -4.21
N GLN A 314 8.10 -3.69 -4.53
CA GLN A 314 8.33 -4.78 -3.60
C GLN A 314 9.17 -5.85 -4.28
N PHE A 315 10.34 -6.10 -3.71
CA PHE A 315 11.18 -7.25 -4.03
C PHE A 315 10.41 -8.58 -3.91
N CYS A 316 10.60 -9.48 -4.86
CA CYS A 316 9.89 -10.77 -4.96
C CYS A 316 8.36 -10.70 -4.80
N GLY A 317 7.73 -9.56 -5.09
CA GLY A 317 6.29 -9.39 -4.90
C GLY A 317 5.41 -10.18 -5.87
N ALA A 318 5.98 -10.76 -6.94
CA ALA A 318 5.31 -11.70 -7.82
C ALA A 318 5.73 -13.14 -7.48
N SER A 319 4.97 -13.78 -6.59
CA SER A 319 5.31 -15.06 -5.93
C SER A 319 5.82 -16.17 -6.87
N ARG A 320 5.23 -16.32 -8.06
CA ARG A 320 5.62 -17.39 -9.00
C ARG A 320 6.90 -17.12 -9.80
N THR A 321 7.29 -15.86 -9.94
CA THR A 321 8.38 -15.47 -10.87
C THR A 321 9.54 -14.76 -10.20
N GLY A 322 9.42 -14.41 -8.92
CA GLY A 322 10.40 -13.59 -8.19
C GLY A 322 10.50 -12.14 -8.69
N ARG A 323 9.74 -11.74 -9.71
CA ARG A 323 9.77 -10.37 -10.23
C ARG A 323 9.33 -9.39 -9.15
N TRP A 324 9.93 -8.21 -9.19
CA TRP A 324 9.48 -7.10 -8.35
C TRP A 324 8.03 -6.79 -8.68
N ALA A 325 7.20 -6.49 -7.69
CA ALA A 325 5.83 -6.02 -7.86
C ALA A 325 5.76 -4.52 -7.56
N GLY A 326 4.76 -3.84 -8.11
CA GLY A 326 4.51 -2.46 -7.70
C GLY A 326 3.43 -2.42 -6.62
N ARG A 327 3.54 -1.45 -5.72
CA ARG A 327 2.64 -1.20 -4.59
C ARG A 327 2.18 0.25 -4.63
N LEU A 328 0.99 0.50 -4.07
CA LEU A 328 0.32 1.80 -4.01
C LEU A 328 0.02 2.43 -5.38
N PHE A 329 1.06 2.83 -6.08
CA PHE A 329 1.07 3.43 -7.39
C PHE A 329 2.12 2.69 -8.22
N HIS A 330 1.68 2.01 -9.28
CA HIS A 330 2.54 1.10 -10.03
C HIS A 330 3.21 1.84 -11.21
N PRO A 331 4.49 2.23 -11.14
CA PRO A 331 5.10 3.08 -12.18
C PRO A 331 5.27 2.34 -13.52
N ARG A 332 5.28 1.01 -13.52
CA ARG A 332 5.40 0.19 -14.74
C ARG A 332 4.10 0.02 -15.52
N THR A 333 2.96 0.50 -15.01
CA THR A 333 1.66 0.45 -15.71
C THR A 333 1.25 1.83 -16.23
N PHE A 334 2.20 2.77 -16.29
CA PHE A 334 2.00 3.96 -17.08
C PHE A 334 1.86 3.58 -18.55
N PRO A 335 0.85 4.11 -19.26
CA PRO A 335 0.76 3.92 -20.70
C PRO A 335 2.07 4.39 -21.34
N ALA A 336 2.80 3.45 -21.95
CA ALA A 336 3.88 3.82 -22.85
C ALA A 336 3.23 4.39 -24.11
N PHE A 337 3.35 5.70 -24.34
CA PHE A 337 2.93 6.27 -25.61
C PHE A 337 3.90 5.81 -26.69
N THR A 338 3.48 4.85 -27.52
CA THR A 338 4.13 4.59 -28.80
C THR A 338 3.85 5.78 -29.72
N LYS A 339 4.87 6.61 -29.93
CA LYS A 339 4.89 7.55 -31.07
C LYS A 339 5.07 6.74 -32.35
N THR A 340 4.01 6.15 -32.88
CA THR A 340 3.95 5.75 -34.28
C THR A 340 3.16 6.82 -35.03
N GLY A 341 3.84 7.56 -35.92
CA GLY A 341 3.22 8.51 -36.86
C GLY A 341 2.13 7.81 -37.68
N THR A 342 1.07 8.46 -38.14
CA THR A 342 0.99 9.72 -38.89
C THR A 342 -0.43 10.29 -38.81
N ASN A 343 -0.54 11.61 -38.71
CA ASN A 343 -1.70 12.44 -39.07
C ASN A 343 -3.10 12.07 -38.52
N ARG A 344 -3.53 12.77 -37.45
CA ARG A 344 -4.66 13.72 -37.50
C ARG A 344 -4.85 14.37 -36.13
N ARG A 345 -5.01 15.70 -36.15
CA ARG A 345 -5.30 16.59 -35.01
C ARG A 345 -6.22 15.92 -33.97
N ARG A 346 -5.72 15.72 -32.74
CA ARG A 346 -6.54 15.53 -31.52
C ARG A 346 -5.67 15.83 -30.28
N HIS A 347 -6.34 16.32 -29.24
CA HIS A 347 -5.82 17.03 -28.06
C HIS A 347 -4.46 16.56 -27.51
N ARG A 348 -3.59 17.53 -27.23
CA ARG A 348 -2.42 17.35 -26.36
C ARG A 348 -2.92 17.08 -24.93
N SER A 349 -2.93 15.82 -24.50
CA SER A 349 -3.06 15.47 -23.08
C SER A 349 -1.68 15.49 -22.42
N THR A 350 -1.64 16.02 -21.19
CA THR A 350 -0.46 16.48 -20.45
C THR A 350 0.29 15.38 -19.69
N GLU A 351 0.01 14.10 -19.93
CA GLU A 351 0.44 13.00 -19.04
C GLU A 351 1.94 12.64 -19.13
N SER A 352 2.67 13.14 -20.13
CA SER A 352 4.09 12.77 -20.37
C SER A 352 5.14 13.58 -19.57
N ARG A 353 4.75 14.55 -18.72
CA ARG A 353 5.70 15.43 -18.01
C ARG A 353 5.95 15.11 -16.53
N MET A 354 5.43 13.99 -16.02
CA MET A 354 5.48 13.70 -14.57
C MET A 354 6.84 13.27 -14.01
N CYS A 355 7.76 12.77 -14.83
CA CYS A 355 9.12 12.44 -14.39
C CYS A 355 10.09 13.41 -15.04
N ARG A 356 10.43 14.50 -14.35
CA ARG A 356 11.57 15.33 -14.76
C ARG A 356 12.85 14.64 -14.27
N PRO A 357 13.84 14.36 -15.14
CA PRO A 357 15.18 14.07 -14.67
C PRO A 357 15.67 15.31 -13.92
N ALA A 358 16.10 15.12 -12.67
CA ALA A 358 16.82 16.15 -11.94
C ALA A 358 18.16 16.38 -12.68
N VAL A 359 18.41 17.63 -13.07
CA VAL A 359 19.76 18.12 -13.41
C VAL A 359 20.48 18.39 -12.11
#